data_AF-A0A9D9H7Z2-F1
#
_entry.id   AF-A0A9D9H7Z2-F1
#
_cell.length_a   1.000
_cell.length_b   1.000
_cell.length_c   1.000
_cell.angle_alpha   90.00
_cell.angle_beta   90.00
_cell.angle_gamma   90.00
#
_symmetry.space_group_name_H-M   'P 1'
#
loop_
_entity.id
_entity.type
_entity.pdbx_description
1 polymer ?
#
loop_
_entity_poly.entity_id
_entity_poly.type
_entity_poly.pdbx_seq_one_letter_code
_entity_poly.pdbx_strand_id
1 'polypeptide(L)' 'MMTAIEPQVSLTGRYSIGEASAILGINRSTLRRYTNAGYIKCGFRRESARRFYLGSEILRFWRAQL' A
#
# COMPACT_ATOMS: atom_id res chain seq x y z
N MET A 1 0.90 -9.28 11.29
CA MET A 1 1.14 -10.22 10.18
C MET A 1 0.43 -9.69 8.95
N MET A 2 1.00 -9.88 7.77
CA MET A 2 0.33 -9.54 6.49
C MET A 2 -0.71 -10.60 6.14
N THR A 3 -1.66 -10.27 5.27
CA THR A 3 -2.66 -11.21 4.76
C THR A 3 -1.99 -12.37 4.03
N ALA A 4 -2.48 -13.60 4.28
CA ALA A 4 -2.01 -14.81 3.60
C ALA A 4 -2.58 -14.96 2.18
N ILE A 5 -3.63 -14.21 1.85
CA ILE A 5 -4.33 -14.25 0.56
C ILE A 5 -3.86 -13.07 -0.29
N GLU A 6 -3.66 -13.31 -1.59
CA GLU A 6 -3.28 -12.26 -2.54
C GLU A 6 -4.33 -11.14 -2.56
N PRO A 7 -3.92 -9.88 -2.34
CA PRO A 7 -4.85 -8.76 -2.26
C PRO A 7 -5.57 -8.52 -3.59
N GLN A 8 -6.91 -8.50 -3.53
CA GLN A 8 -7.77 -8.22 -4.68
C GLN A 8 -7.83 -6.71 -4.94
N VAL A 9 -6.86 -6.19 -5.70
CA VAL A 9 -6.75 -4.76 -6.03
C VAL A 9 -6.70 -4.52 -7.53
N SER A 10 -7.32 -3.42 -7.97
CA SER A 10 -7.16 -2.93 -9.34
C SER A 10 -5.76 -2.32 -9.49
N LEU A 11 -4.99 -2.78 -10.48
CA LEU A 11 -3.59 -2.37 -10.68
C LEU A 11 -3.42 -0.84 -10.82
N THR A 12 -4.35 -0.20 -11.52
CA THR A 12 -4.38 1.27 -11.74
C THR A 12 -5.15 2.02 -10.65
N GLY A 13 -5.77 1.30 -9.72
CA GLY A 13 -6.52 1.85 -8.60
C GLY A 13 -5.62 2.63 -7.65
N ARG A 14 -6.17 3.70 -7.06
CA ARG A 14 -5.48 4.54 -6.07
C ARG A 14 -6.12 4.32 -4.70
N TYR A 15 -5.32 3.84 -3.76
CA TYR A 15 -5.75 3.49 -2.42
C TYR A 15 -5.13 4.44 -1.41
N SER A 16 -5.94 4.91 -0.47
CA SER A 16 -5.47 5.66 0.70
C SER A 16 -4.63 4.78 1.62
N ILE A 17 -3.94 5.40 2.58
CA ILE A 17 -3.21 4.67 3.64
C ILE A 17 -4.13 3.68 4.37
N GLY A 18 -5.37 4.08 4.65
CA GLY A 18 -6.34 3.24 5.35
C GLY A 18 -6.70 2.00 4.55
N GLU A 19 -7.06 2.18 3.28
CA GLU A 19 -7.40 1.08 2.39
C GLU A 19 -6.20 0.14 2.16
N ALA A 20 -5.04 0.69 1.82
CA ALA A 20 -3.83 -0.11 1.60
C ALA A 20 -3.45 -0.94 2.83
N SER A 21 -3.58 -0.36 4.04
CA SER A 21 -3.30 -1.07 5.29
C SER A 21 -4.29 -2.22 5.54
N ALA A 22 -5.58 -2.01 5.22
CA ALA A 22 -6.62 -3.03 5.36
C ALA A 22 -6.42 -4.17 4.35
N ILE A 23 -6.11 -3.83 3.09
CA ILE A 23 -5.82 -4.77 2.01
C ILE A 23 -4.63 -5.68 2.35
N LEU A 24 -3.56 -5.11 2.90
CA LEU A 24 -2.35 -5.85 3.30
C LEU A 24 -2.49 -6.55 4.66
N GLY A 25 -3.57 -6.29 5.41
CA GLY A 25 -3.77 -6.79 6.78
C GLY A 25 -2.80 -6.25 7.81
N ILE A 26 -2.18 -5.09 7.57
CA ILE A 26 -1.19 -4.49 8.47
C ILE A 26 -1.72 -3.21 9.12
N ASN A 27 -1.11 -2.82 10.24
CA ASN A 27 -1.43 -1.53 10.86
C ASN A 27 -0.94 -0.36 9.99
N ARG A 28 -1.68 0.75 9.96
CA ARG A 28 -1.32 2.00 9.29
C ARG A 28 0.07 2.50 9.68
N SER A 29 0.44 2.36 10.95
CA SER A 29 1.76 2.73 11.46
C SER A 29 2.88 1.89 10.84
N THR A 30 2.64 0.59 10.66
CA THR A 30 3.57 -0.33 9.99
C THR A 30 3.72 0.03 8.52
N LEU A 31 2.61 0.24 7.82
CA LEU A 31 2.64 0.70 6.43
C LEU A 31 3.44 2.00 6.29
N ARG A 32 3.25 2.96 7.20
CA ARG A 32 4.01 4.22 7.20
C ARG A 32 5.51 4.00 7.42
N ARG A 33 5.90 3.08 8.32
CA ARG A 33 7.32 2.71 8.51
C ARG A 33 7.91 2.14 7.22
N TYR A 34 7.18 1.27 6.53
CA TYR A 34 7.65 0.69 5.27
C TYR A 34 7.76 1.70 4.14
N THR A 35 6.82 2.64 4.06
CA THR A 35 6.89 3.75 3.11
C THR A 35 8.10 4.65 3.39
N ASN A 36 8.35 4.99 4.66
CA ASN A 36 9.50 5.79 5.05
C ASN A 36 10.84 5.07 4.80
N ALA A 37 10.86 3.75 4.96
CA ALA A 37 12.02 2.91 4.67
C ALA A 37 12.19 2.62 3.17
N GLY A 38 11.26 3.04 2.31
CA GLY A 38 11.35 2.88 0.85
C GLY A 38 10.93 1.52 0.30
N TYR A 39 10.39 0.61 1.13
CA TYR A 39 9.96 -0.72 0.67
C TYR A 39 8.74 -0.67 -0.26
N ILE A 40 7.83 0.26 0.00
CA ILE A 40 6.64 0.52 -0.81
C ILE A 40 6.61 1.98 -1.26
N LYS A 41 6.39 2.21 -2.54
CA LYS A 41 6.31 3.55 -3.11
C LYS A 41 4.89 4.11 -2.96
N CYS A 42 4.79 5.41 -2.68
CA CYS A 42 3.53 6.14 -2.67
C CYS A 42 3.58 7.34 -3.60
N GLY A 43 2.44 7.68 -4.19
CA GLY A 43 2.23 8.95 -4.87
C GLY A 43 1.56 9.97 -3.96
N PHE A 44 1.56 11.23 -4.38
CA PHE A 44 0.85 12.32 -3.71
C PHE A 44 -0.18 12.94 -4.64
N ARG A 45 -1.42 13.12 -4.17
CA ARG A 45 -2.45 13.81 -4.95
C ARG A 45 -2.08 15.28 -5.08
N ARG A 46 -2.18 15.83 -6.28
CA ARG A 46 -1.85 17.24 -6.54
C ARG A 46 -2.75 18.19 -5.75
N GLU A 47 -4.05 17.89 -5.68
CA GLU A 47 -5.02 18.79 -5.03
C GLU A 47 -4.92 18.85 -3.51
N SER A 48 -4.48 17.76 -2.85
CA SER A 48 -4.57 17.65 -1.38
C SER A 48 -3.26 17.27 -0.70
N ALA A 49 -2.19 17.04 -1.47
CA ALA A 49 -0.93 16.48 -1.01
C ALA A 49 -1.09 15.17 -0.19
N ARG A 50 -2.24 14.50 -0.30
CA ARG A 50 -2.51 13.25 0.41
C ARG A 50 -1.83 12.09 -0.29
N ARG A 51 -1.24 11.20 0.50
CA ARG A 51 -0.60 9.98 0.00
C ARG A 51 -1.64 9.03 -0.58
N PHE A 52 -1.29 8.42 -1.71
CA PHE A 52 -2.00 7.29 -2.27
C PHE A 52 -1.01 6.20 -2.71
N TYR A 53 -1.47 4.97 -2.69
CA TYR A 53 -0.74 3.79 -3.16
C TYR A 53 -1.43 3.26 -4.41
N LEU A 54 -0.65 2.90 -5.42
CA LEU A 54 -1.19 2.20 -6.58
C LEU A 54 -1.44 0.74 -6.23
N GLY A 55 -2.50 0.16 -6.78
CA GLY A 55 -2.79 -1.26 -6.60
C GLY A 55 -1.66 -2.15 -7.09
N SER A 56 -1.02 -1.80 -8.22
CA SER A 56 0.18 -2.48 -8.71
C SER A 56 1.31 -2.50 -7.69
N GLU A 57 1.45 -1.43 -6.92
CA GLU A 57 2.53 -1.25 -5.96
C GLU A 57 2.26 -1.99 -4.64
N ILE A 58 0.99 -2.04 -4.23
CA ILE A 58 0.52 -2.89 -3.13
C ILE A 58 0.78 -4.36 -3.47
N LEU A 59 0.44 -4.78 -4.69
CA LEU A 59 0.62 -6.15 -5.15
C LEU A 59 2.11 -6.53 -5.26
N ARG A 60 2.95 -5.63 -5.82
CA ARG A 60 4.41 -5.83 -5.86
C ARG A 60 4.98 -5.99 -4.46
N PHE A 61 4.56 -5.13 -3.53
CA PHE A 61 5.04 -5.18 -2.15
C PHE A 61 4.65 -6.48 -1.43
N TRP A 62 3.40 -6.94 -1.61
CA TRP A 62 2.94 -8.22 -1.06
C TRP A 62 3.73 -9.40 -1.62
N ARG A 63 3.92 -9.46 -2.95
CA ARG A 63 4.67 -10.53 -3.62
C ARG A 63 6.15 -10.58 -3.23
N ALA A 64 6.75 -9.44 -2.87
CA ALA A 64 8.16 -9.36 -2.45
C ALA A 64 8.41 -9.82 -1.01
N GLN A 65 7.37 -10.12 -0.24
CA GLN A 65 7.46 -10.67 1.12
C GLN A 65 7.30 -12.20 1.14
N LEU A 66 7.04 -12.82 -0.01
CA LEU A 66 7.01 -14.27 -0.23
C LEU A 66 8.39 -14.73 -0.74
#